data_AF-A0A1F9PRY0-F1
#
_entry.id   AF-A0A1F9PRY0-F1
#
_cell.length_a   1.000
_cell.length_b   1.000
_cell.length_c   1.000
_cell.angle_alpha   90.00
_cell.angle_beta   90.00
_cell.angle_gamma   90.00
#
_symmetry.space_group_name_H-M   'P 1'
#
loop_
_entity.id
_entity.type
_entity.pdbx_description
1 polymer ?
#
loop_
_entity_poly.entity_id
_entity_poly.type
_entity_poly.pdbx_seq_one_letter_code
_entity_poly.pdbx_strand_id
1 'polypeptide(L)'
;MKTVWQFPLALCLGFTLVLVPAAPVRACVGKTLLIGSAGSPQQEILAQMLAILISERTGTTTKVVNLANPAAAHEALLKADLDIQVEYTGVAQAQVLKGAAIADGEALYQAVKTAYNQDLNLVWLAPFGFAEMNLAPAGMVAQPAPVVRKDTLKKFPALARLINKLGGTIDAATMQKLEGEAKGKTAPEVARAFLKANKLI
;
A
#
# COMPACT_ATOMS: atom_id res chain seq x y z
N MET A 1 61.11 60.20 17.93
CA MET A 1 61.37 58.79 17.55
C MET A 1 60.04 58.03 17.64
N LYS A 2 59.59 57.46 16.51
CA LYS A 2 58.71 56.28 16.31
C LYS A 2 57.52 56.07 17.29
N THR A 3 56.28 56.42 16.89
CA THR A 3 55.20 55.52 16.39
C THR A 3 54.96 54.26 17.23
N VAL A 4 53.73 54.08 17.75
CA VAL A 4 52.83 52.94 17.44
C VAL A 4 51.38 53.36 17.72
N TRP A 5 50.53 53.32 16.69
CA TRP A 5 49.07 53.32 16.80
C TRP A 5 48.59 51.87 16.93
N GLN A 6 47.63 51.59 17.82
CA GLN A 6 46.87 50.33 17.81
C GLN A 6 45.37 50.65 17.72
N PHE A 7 44.75 50.18 16.63
CA PHE A 7 43.31 50.19 16.38
C PHE A 7 42.64 48.97 17.04
N PRO A 8 41.35 49.06 17.43
CA PRO A 8 40.63 47.93 17.99
C PRO A 8 40.14 46.97 16.91
N LEU A 9 40.25 45.67 17.20
CA LEU A 9 39.81 44.57 16.37
C LEU A 9 38.27 44.47 16.40
N ALA A 10 37.60 44.79 15.30
CA ALA A 10 36.16 44.60 15.14
C ALA A 10 35.86 43.12 14.83
N LEU A 11 35.11 42.48 15.72
CA LEU A 11 34.64 41.11 15.59
C LEU A 11 33.37 41.08 14.70
N CYS A 12 33.53 40.84 13.39
CA CYS A 12 32.41 40.60 12.49
C CYS A 12 31.94 39.14 12.63
N LEU A 13 30.83 38.90 13.34
CA LEU A 13 30.10 37.63 13.26
C LEU A 13 29.47 37.51 11.87
N GLY A 14 30.08 36.70 11.00
CA GLY A 14 29.49 36.31 9.72
C GLY A 14 28.38 35.30 9.92
N PHE A 15 27.13 35.71 9.71
CA PHE A 15 25.98 34.81 9.62
C PHE A 15 25.99 34.15 8.24
N THR A 16 26.66 33.00 8.11
CA THR A 16 26.62 32.20 6.89
C THR A 16 25.24 31.54 6.76
N LEU A 17 24.39 32.14 5.94
CA LEU A 17 23.12 31.57 5.50
C LEU A 17 23.40 30.31 4.66
N VAL A 18 23.33 29.14 5.30
CA VAL A 18 23.39 27.85 4.60
C VAL A 18 22.08 27.71 3.82
N LEU A 19 22.12 28.03 2.53
CA LEU A 19 21.04 27.68 1.60
C LEU A 19 21.00 26.14 1.50
N VAL A 20 20.05 25.53 2.21
CA VAL A 20 19.67 24.14 1.96
C VAL A 20 19.00 24.12 0.58
N PRO A 21 19.56 23.46 -0.45
CA PRO A 21 18.87 23.34 -1.72
C PRO A 21 17.60 22.52 -1.47
N ALA A 22 16.44 23.16 -1.67
CA ALA A 22 15.17 22.47 -1.71
C ALA A 22 15.24 21.44 -2.84
N ALA A 23 15.22 20.14 -2.48
CA ALA A 23 15.20 19.08 -3.47
C ALA A 23 14.03 19.34 -4.43
N PRO A 24 14.22 19.23 -5.76
CA PRO A 24 13.14 19.44 -6.70
C PRO A 24 12.05 18.42 -6.40
N VAL A 25 10.90 18.92 -5.92
CA VAL A 25 9.68 18.12 -5.81
C VAL A 25 9.26 17.83 -7.24
N ARG A 26 9.71 16.70 -7.78
CA ARG A 26 9.11 16.12 -8.98
C ARG A 26 7.67 15.80 -8.60
N ALA A 27 6.78 16.76 -8.85
CA ALA A 27 5.36 16.48 -8.89
C ALA A 27 5.21 15.32 -9.87
N CYS A 28 4.85 14.14 -9.37
CA CYS A 28 4.66 12.93 -10.17
C CYS A 28 3.37 13.05 -11.00
N VAL A 29 3.20 14.17 -11.69
CA VAL A 29 2.09 14.42 -12.61
C VAL A 29 2.31 13.48 -13.79
N GLY A 30 1.42 12.50 -13.95
CA GLY A 30 1.36 11.65 -15.14
C GLY A 30 1.60 10.15 -14.95
N LYS A 31 1.99 9.65 -13.77
CA LYS A 31 2.03 8.19 -13.54
C LYS A 31 0.66 7.70 -13.07
N THR A 32 0.03 6.82 -13.86
CA THR A 32 -1.12 6.03 -13.41
C THR A 32 -0.64 4.88 -12.52
N LEU A 33 -1.20 4.76 -11.32
CA LEU A 33 -0.96 3.60 -10.46
C LEU A 33 -1.86 2.43 -10.89
N LEU A 34 -1.23 1.29 -11.14
CA LEU A 34 -1.93 0.08 -11.57
C LEU A 34 -2.21 -0.84 -10.38
N ILE A 35 -3.49 -1.16 -10.17
CA ILE A 35 -3.96 -1.95 -9.03
C ILE A 35 -4.52 -3.27 -9.56
N GLY A 36 -3.93 -4.39 -9.15
CA GLY A 36 -4.35 -5.71 -9.60
C GLY A 36 -5.61 -6.22 -8.88
N SER A 37 -6.48 -6.86 -9.65
CA SER A 37 -7.63 -7.65 -9.20
C SER A 37 -7.57 -9.00 -9.90
N ALA A 38 -7.69 -10.11 -9.17
CA ALA A 38 -7.67 -11.46 -9.72
C ALA A 38 -9.03 -12.15 -9.55
N GLY A 39 -9.99 -11.74 -10.37
CA GLY A 39 -11.13 -12.56 -10.81
C GLY A 39 -12.25 -12.86 -9.80
N SER A 40 -12.16 -12.41 -8.54
CA SER A 40 -13.25 -12.55 -7.57
C SER A 40 -13.97 -11.22 -7.33
N PRO A 41 -15.30 -11.21 -7.14
CA PRO A 41 -16.02 -10.00 -6.74
C PRO A 41 -15.44 -9.35 -5.48
N GLN A 42 -14.99 -10.16 -4.51
CA GLN A 42 -14.31 -9.69 -3.31
C GLN A 42 -13.05 -8.88 -3.64
N GLN A 43 -12.13 -9.44 -4.43
CA GLN A 43 -10.90 -8.74 -4.80
C GLN A 43 -11.19 -7.49 -5.63
N GLU A 44 -12.18 -7.54 -6.52
CA GLU A 44 -12.57 -6.37 -7.31
C GLU A 44 -13.05 -5.24 -6.39
N ILE A 45 -13.90 -5.52 -5.40
CA ILE A 45 -14.35 -4.52 -4.42
C ILE A 45 -13.15 -3.92 -3.67
N LEU A 46 -12.25 -4.76 -3.14
CA LEU A 46 -11.09 -4.29 -2.38
C LEU A 46 -10.11 -3.48 -3.25
N ALA A 47 -9.87 -3.90 -4.51
CA ALA A 47 -9.05 -3.17 -5.47
C ALA A 47 -9.66 -1.81 -5.83
N GLN A 48 -10.98 -1.75 -6.03
CA GLN A 48 -11.70 -0.50 -6.29
C GLN A 48 -11.69 0.42 -5.06
N MET A 49 -11.76 -0.12 -3.83
CA MET A 49 -11.60 0.70 -2.62
C MET A 49 -10.22 1.37 -2.57
N LEU A 50 -9.15 0.63 -2.89
CA LEU A 50 -7.80 1.19 -2.98
C LEU A 50 -7.73 2.27 -4.07
N ALA A 51 -8.25 1.98 -5.27
CA ALA A 51 -8.24 2.89 -6.40
C ALA A 51 -8.92 4.23 -6.09
N ILE A 52 -10.15 4.18 -5.55
CA ILE A 52 -10.95 5.35 -5.22
C ILE A 52 -10.33 6.14 -4.06
N LEU A 53 -9.92 5.46 -2.99
CA LEU A 53 -9.31 6.11 -1.83
C LEU A 53 -8.05 6.88 -2.23
N ILE A 54 -7.17 6.26 -3.03
CA ILE A 54 -5.95 6.88 -3.51
C ILE A 54 -6.30 8.06 -4.42
N SER A 55 -7.14 7.84 -5.43
CA SER A 55 -7.49 8.87 -6.41
C SER A 55 -8.08 10.13 -5.75
N GLU A 56 -9.01 9.97 -4.81
CA GLU A 56 -9.72 11.12 -4.23
C GLU A 56 -8.96 11.83 -3.13
N ARG A 57 -8.07 11.13 -2.42
CA ARG A 57 -7.29 11.75 -1.34
C ARG A 57 -5.97 12.34 -1.82
N THR A 58 -5.49 11.99 -3.01
CA THR A 58 -4.19 12.47 -3.50
C THR A 58 -4.23 13.11 -4.89
N GLY A 59 -5.33 12.94 -5.64
CA GLY A 59 -5.38 13.32 -7.06
C GLY A 59 -4.53 12.43 -7.97
N THR A 60 -4.01 11.31 -7.46
CA THR A 60 -3.22 10.37 -8.27
C THR A 60 -4.13 9.54 -9.14
N THR A 61 -3.89 9.49 -10.44
CA THR A 61 -4.65 8.61 -11.33
C THR A 61 -4.39 7.14 -10.98
N THR A 62 -5.45 6.37 -10.79
CA THR A 62 -5.36 4.91 -10.59
C THR A 62 -6.15 4.15 -11.65
N LYS A 63 -5.74 2.92 -11.94
CA LYS A 63 -6.48 2.01 -12.81
C LYS A 63 -6.48 0.61 -12.18
N VAL A 64 -7.67 0.02 -12.02
CA VAL A 64 -7.81 -1.40 -11.69
C VAL A 64 -7.58 -2.22 -12.95
N VAL A 65 -6.77 -3.27 -12.84
CA VAL A 65 -6.42 -4.19 -13.91
C VAL A 65 -6.86 -5.58 -13.48
N ASN A 66 -7.65 -6.25 -14.32
CA ASN A 66 -8.15 -7.59 -14.05
C ASN A 66 -7.19 -8.63 -14.64
N LEU A 67 -6.63 -9.47 -13.78
CA LEU A 67 -5.68 -10.52 -14.13
C LEU A 67 -6.36 -11.89 -14.09
N ALA A 68 -5.81 -12.82 -14.86
CA ALA A 68 -6.39 -14.16 -15.02
C ALA A 68 -6.48 -14.94 -13.71
N ASN A 69 -5.50 -14.78 -12.82
CA ASN A 69 -5.44 -15.47 -11.53
C ASN A 69 -4.44 -14.77 -10.57
N PRO A 70 -4.44 -15.12 -9.28
CA PRO A 70 -3.55 -14.49 -8.29
C PRO A 70 -2.05 -14.64 -8.60
N ALA A 71 -1.62 -15.75 -9.19
CA ALA A 71 -0.22 -15.95 -9.56
C ALA A 71 0.22 -14.97 -10.66
N ALA A 72 -0.63 -14.74 -11.67
CA ALA A 72 -0.38 -13.75 -12.71
C ALA A 72 -0.34 -12.32 -12.16
N ALA A 73 -1.19 -12.00 -11.17
CA ALA A 73 -1.14 -10.71 -10.49
C ALA A 73 0.17 -10.53 -9.72
N HIS A 74 0.61 -11.56 -8.99
CA HIS A 74 1.88 -11.53 -8.27
C HIS A 74 3.09 -11.39 -9.22
N GLU A 75 3.11 -12.13 -10.33
CA GLU A 75 4.15 -12.00 -11.35
C GLU A 75 4.19 -10.60 -11.95
N ALA A 76 3.04 -10.00 -12.25
CA ALA A 76 2.94 -8.63 -12.75
C ALA A 76 3.46 -7.61 -11.71
N LEU A 77 3.25 -7.85 -10.41
CA LEU A 77 3.80 -7.01 -9.35
C LEU A 77 5.34 -7.10 -9.29
N LEU A 78 5.92 -8.30 -9.45
CA LEU A 78 7.37 -8.49 -9.50
C LEU A 78 7.99 -7.82 -10.74
N LYS A 79 7.31 -7.90 -11.90
CA LYS A 79 7.77 -7.34 -13.18
C LYS A 79 7.59 -5.84 -13.34
N ALA A 80 7.01 -5.16 -12.35
CA ALA A 80 6.67 -3.74 -12.41
C ALA A 80 5.46 -3.37 -13.29
N ASP A 81 4.68 -4.35 -13.75
CA ASP A 81 3.45 -4.17 -14.53
C ASP A 81 2.25 -3.80 -13.63
N LEU A 82 2.36 -4.08 -12.33
CA LEU A 82 1.46 -3.56 -11.29
C LEU A 82 2.22 -2.74 -10.25
N ASP A 83 1.49 -1.88 -9.55
CA ASP A 83 1.99 -1.10 -8.42
C ASP A 83 1.51 -1.65 -7.07
N ILE A 84 0.25 -2.11 -7.04
CA ILE A 84 -0.47 -2.55 -5.85
C ILE A 84 -1.31 -3.77 -6.20
N GLN A 85 -1.46 -4.71 -5.28
CA GLN A 85 -2.49 -5.75 -5.35
C GLN A 85 -2.98 -6.12 -3.95
N VAL A 86 -4.08 -6.88 -3.86
CA VAL A 86 -4.51 -7.50 -2.60
C VAL A 86 -4.02 -8.94 -2.58
N GLU A 87 -3.24 -9.30 -1.58
CA GLU A 87 -2.81 -10.69 -1.34
C GLU A 87 -3.35 -11.21 -0.01
N TYR A 88 -3.34 -12.54 0.13
CA TYR A 88 -3.83 -13.24 1.31
C TYR A 88 -2.68 -13.98 1.97
N THR A 89 -2.48 -13.78 3.26
CA THR A 89 -1.29 -14.25 4.00
C THR A 89 -1.01 -15.75 3.82
N GLY A 90 -1.96 -16.64 4.11
CA GLY A 90 -1.77 -18.09 3.95
C GLY A 90 -1.56 -18.56 2.51
N VAL A 91 -2.14 -17.85 1.53
CA VAL A 91 -1.92 -18.13 0.09
C VAL A 91 -0.49 -17.74 -0.29
N ALA A 92 -0.04 -16.56 0.12
CA ALA A 92 1.32 -16.07 -0.09
C ALA A 92 2.36 -17.03 0.52
N GLN A 93 2.17 -17.44 1.78
CA GLN A 93 3.06 -18.37 2.47
C GLN A 93 3.20 -19.69 1.72
N ALA A 94 2.07 -20.30 1.33
CA ALA A 94 2.08 -21.61 0.70
C ALA A 94 2.54 -21.56 -0.77
N GLN A 95 2.08 -20.56 -1.53
CA GLN A 95 2.22 -20.57 -2.99
C GLN A 95 3.40 -19.74 -3.49
N VAL A 96 3.68 -18.61 -2.84
CA VAL A 96 4.79 -17.71 -3.24
C VAL A 96 6.06 -18.09 -2.49
N LEU A 97 6.01 -18.11 -1.16
CA LEU A 97 7.21 -18.36 -0.34
C LEU A 97 7.56 -19.85 -0.21
N LYS A 98 6.63 -20.75 -0.54
CA LYS A 98 6.77 -22.20 -0.34
C LYS A 98 7.18 -22.57 1.09
N GLY A 99 6.73 -21.78 2.06
CA GLY A 99 7.07 -21.94 3.47
C GLY A 99 6.17 -22.93 4.20
N ALA A 100 6.59 -23.33 5.40
CA ALA A 100 5.81 -24.20 6.28
C ALA A 100 4.53 -23.51 6.78
N ALA A 101 3.56 -24.31 7.24
CA ALA A 101 2.34 -23.82 7.85
C ALA A 101 2.61 -23.04 9.16
N ILE A 102 1.97 -21.89 9.27
CA ILE A 102 1.96 -21.04 10.46
C ILE A 102 0.49 -20.81 10.83
N ALA A 103 0.08 -21.39 11.96
CA ALA A 103 -1.33 -21.37 12.39
C ALA A 103 -1.75 -20.03 13.00
N ASP A 104 -0.84 -19.37 13.72
CA ASP A 104 -1.09 -18.06 14.30
C ASP A 104 -1.12 -16.99 13.20
N GLY A 105 -2.25 -16.29 13.07
CA GLY A 105 -2.48 -15.35 11.97
C GLY A 105 -1.57 -14.13 12.01
N GLU A 106 -1.26 -13.62 13.19
CA GLU A 106 -0.37 -12.47 13.35
C GLU A 106 1.07 -12.87 13.03
N ALA A 107 1.54 -14.00 13.55
CA ALA A 107 2.87 -14.53 13.23
C ALA A 107 3.01 -14.82 11.73
N LEU A 108 1.97 -15.38 11.10
CA LEU A 108 1.92 -15.61 9.66
C LEU A 108 2.01 -14.29 8.88
N TYR A 109 1.22 -13.27 9.26
CA TYR A 109 1.29 -11.94 8.65
C TYR A 109 2.69 -11.32 8.77
N GLN A 110 3.31 -11.37 9.95
CA GLN A 110 4.66 -10.84 10.16
C GLN A 110 5.72 -11.60 9.35
N ALA A 111 5.59 -12.93 9.22
CA ALA A 111 6.48 -13.75 8.42
C ALA A 111 6.41 -13.37 6.93
N VAL A 112 5.21 -13.33 6.33
CA VAL A 112 5.07 -12.98 4.91
C VAL A 112 5.48 -11.53 4.64
N LYS A 113 5.13 -10.61 5.55
CA LYS A 113 5.54 -9.20 5.46
C LYS A 113 7.05 -9.03 5.44
N THR A 114 7.75 -9.77 6.30
CA THR A 114 9.22 -9.72 6.41
C THR A 114 9.87 -10.27 5.15
N ALA A 115 9.51 -11.49 4.74
CA ALA A 115 10.06 -12.14 3.55
C ALA A 115 9.83 -11.31 2.28
N TYR A 116 8.61 -10.80 2.06
CA TYR A 116 8.31 -9.97 0.89
C TYR A 116 9.12 -8.67 0.87
N ASN A 117 9.37 -8.06 2.04
CA ASN A 117 10.15 -6.82 2.11
C ASN A 117 11.63 -7.05 1.78
N GLN A 118 12.18 -8.14 2.30
CA GLN A 118 13.60 -8.48 2.18
C GLN A 118 13.92 -9.04 0.80
N ASP A 119 13.09 -9.96 0.31
CA ASP A 119 13.45 -10.80 -0.83
C ASP A 119 12.78 -10.34 -2.14
N LEU A 120 11.60 -9.71 -2.05
CA LEU A 120 10.77 -9.41 -3.23
C LEU A 120 10.63 -7.92 -3.54
N ASN A 121 11.18 -7.03 -2.70
CA ASN A 121 10.98 -5.57 -2.81
C ASN A 121 9.49 -5.16 -2.74
N LEU A 122 8.70 -5.93 -1.99
CA LEU A 122 7.27 -5.74 -1.79
C LEU A 122 6.95 -5.42 -0.33
N VAL A 123 5.95 -4.56 -0.10
CA VAL A 123 5.57 -4.12 1.23
C VAL A 123 4.12 -4.50 1.49
N TRP A 124 3.91 -5.40 2.44
CA TRP A 124 2.59 -5.65 3.01
C TRP A 124 2.17 -4.47 3.90
N LEU A 125 0.99 -3.93 3.61
CA LEU A 125 0.31 -2.93 4.40
C LEU A 125 -0.63 -3.61 5.43
N ALA A 126 -1.39 -2.83 6.18
CA ALA A 126 -2.27 -3.36 7.22
C ALA A 126 -3.39 -4.25 6.60
N PRO A 127 -3.68 -5.44 7.17
CA PRO A 127 -4.80 -6.27 6.75
C PRO A 127 -6.14 -5.55 6.91
N PHE A 128 -7.10 -5.86 6.03
CA PHE A 128 -8.40 -5.18 6.00
C PHE A 128 -9.27 -5.41 7.25
N GLY A 129 -9.08 -6.54 7.96
CA GLY A 129 -9.78 -6.82 9.23
C GLY A 129 -10.58 -8.12 9.26
N PHE A 130 -10.51 -8.94 8.21
CA PHE A 130 -11.17 -10.25 8.14
C PHE A 130 -10.21 -11.35 7.70
N ALA A 131 -10.66 -12.60 7.75
CA ALA A 131 -9.92 -13.75 7.27
C ALA A 131 -10.84 -14.69 6.49
N GLU A 132 -10.31 -15.24 5.40
CA GLU A 132 -10.96 -16.27 4.60
C GLU A 132 -10.52 -17.65 5.08
N MET A 133 -11.46 -18.47 5.54
CA MET A 133 -11.14 -19.78 6.14
C MET A 133 -10.81 -20.85 5.10
N ASN A 134 -11.28 -20.69 3.85
CA ASN A 134 -11.21 -21.72 2.81
C ASN A 134 -10.25 -21.38 1.65
N LEU A 135 -9.55 -20.24 1.71
CA LEU A 135 -8.63 -19.84 0.64
C LEU A 135 -7.20 -20.36 0.83
N ALA A 136 -6.76 -20.56 2.06
CA ALA A 136 -5.42 -21.08 2.36
C ALA A 136 -5.46 -22.60 2.63
N PRO A 137 -4.32 -23.31 2.43
CA PRO A 137 -4.18 -24.68 2.90
C PRO A 137 -4.45 -24.82 4.40
N ALA A 138 -4.84 -26.03 4.83
CA ALA A 138 -5.14 -26.32 6.22
C ALA A 138 -3.97 -25.93 7.15
N GLY A 139 -4.31 -25.33 8.31
CA GLY A 139 -3.33 -24.86 9.29
C GLY A 139 -2.78 -23.46 9.02
N MET A 140 -3.38 -22.70 8.09
CA MET A 140 -3.09 -21.29 7.87
C MET A 140 -4.38 -20.49 7.75
N VAL A 141 -4.31 -19.18 8.02
CA VAL A 141 -5.41 -18.23 7.80
C VAL A 141 -5.10 -17.36 6.58
N ALA A 142 -6.11 -16.98 5.81
CA ALA A 142 -5.97 -16.07 4.68
C ALA A 142 -6.51 -14.68 5.05
N GLN A 143 -5.67 -13.82 5.63
CA GLN A 143 -6.01 -12.42 5.87
C GLN A 143 -5.64 -11.60 4.63
N PRO A 144 -6.58 -10.87 4.01
CA PRO A 144 -6.28 -10.03 2.88
C PRO A 144 -5.64 -8.71 3.32
N ALA A 145 -4.60 -8.30 2.61
CA ALA A 145 -3.89 -7.05 2.82
C ALA A 145 -3.39 -6.46 1.49
N PRO A 146 -3.29 -5.13 1.37
CA PRO A 146 -2.63 -4.51 0.24
C PRO A 146 -1.12 -4.79 0.25
N VAL A 147 -0.59 -5.27 -0.87
CA VAL A 147 0.84 -5.41 -1.12
C VAL A 147 1.25 -4.40 -2.16
N VAL A 148 2.23 -3.56 -1.83
CA VAL A 148 2.69 -2.44 -2.65
C VAL A 148 4.17 -2.59 -2.95
N ARG A 149 4.58 -2.30 -4.18
CA ARG A 149 6.02 -2.25 -4.50
C ARG A 149 6.71 -1.18 -3.68
N LYS A 150 7.88 -1.50 -3.10
CA LYS A 150 8.66 -0.55 -2.29
C LYS A 150 9.04 0.70 -3.09
N ASP A 151 9.30 0.55 -4.40
CA ASP A 151 9.62 1.68 -5.28
C ASP A 151 8.42 2.59 -5.55
N THR A 152 7.21 2.04 -5.53
CA THR A 152 5.97 2.83 -5.58
C THR A 152 5.82 3.64 -4.29
N LEU A 153 6.09 3.04 -3.12
CA LEU A 153 6.08 3.78 -1.86
C LEU A 153 7.19 4.85 -1.77
N LYS A 154 8.36 4.64 -2.37
CA LYS A 154 9.40 5.69 -2.46
C LYS A 154 8.93 6.91 -3.27
N LYS A 155 8.20 6.67 -4.37
CA LYS A 155 7.66 7.73 -5.24
C LYS A 155 6.44 8.42 -4.63
N PHE A 156 5.63 7.66 -3.90
CA PHE A 156 4.40 8.13 -3.28
C PHE A 156 4.40 7.81 -1.77
N PRO A 157 5.24 8.49 -0.97
CA PRO A 157 5.46 8.15 0.44
C PRO A 157 4.21 8.28 1.33
N ALA A 158 3.22 9.06 0.90
CA ALA A 158 1.94 9.19 1.61
C ALA A 158 1.02 7.96 1.47
N LEU A 159 1.24 7.07 0.47
CA LEU A 159 0.33 5.96 0.17
C LEU A 159 0.22 4.97 1.33
N ALA A 160 1.34 4.57 1.94
CA ALA A 160 1.30 3.60 3.03
C ALA A 160 0.40 4.09 4.18
N ARG A 161 0.58 5.35 4.61
CA ARG A 161 -0.25 5.96 5.65
C ARG A 161 -1.71 6.10 5.23
N LEU A 162 -1.98 6.45 3.97
CA LEU A 162 -3.33 6.60 3.46
C LEU A 162 -4.06 5.26 3.39
N ILE A 163 -3.45 4.26 2.75
CA ILE A 163 -4.04 2.93 2.54
C ILE A 163 -4.24 2.22 3.88
N ASN A 164 -3.31 2.38 4.83
CA ASN A 164 -3.46 1.81 6.18
C ASN A 164 -4.69 2.33 6.94
N LYS A 165 -5.35 3.41 6.49
CA LYS A 165 -6.65 3.81 7.06
C LYS A 165 -7.76 2.79 6.83
N LEU A 166 -7.60 1.87 5.87
CA LEU A 166 -8.49 0.73 5.65
C LEU A 166 -8.17 -0.46 6.57
N GLY A 167 -7.02 -0.43 7.25
CA GLY A 167 -6.58 -1.51 8.12
C GLY A 167 -7.56 -1.73 9.27
N GLY A 168 -8.04 -2.96 9.42
CA GLY A 168 -9.02 -3.33 10.45
C GLY A 168 -10.43 -2.73 10.29
N THR A 169 -10.75 -2.09 9.17
CA THR A 169 -12.06 -1.43 8.96
C THR A 169 -13.12 -2.33 8.32
N ILE A 170 -12.73 -3.49 7.80
CA ILE A 170 -13.61 -4.43 7.12
C ILE A 170 -13.50 -5.76 7.84
N ASP A 171 -14.44 -6.02 8.76
CA ASP A 171 -14.59 -7.34 9.36
C ASP A 171 -15.34 -8.31 8.41
N ALA A 172 -15.47 -9.57 8.81
CA ALA A 172 -16.08 -10.60 7.98
C ALA A 172 -17.57 -10.30 7.65
N ALA A 173 -18.33 -9.77 8.61
CA ALA A 173 -19.73 -9.42 8.42
C ALA A 173 -19.88 -8.25 7.43
N THR A 174 -19.00 -7.27 7.52
CA THR A 174 -18.92 -6.15 6.59
C THR A 174 -18.57 -6.63 5.20
N MET A 175 -17.54 -7.48 5.05
CA MET A 175 -17.18 -8.03 3.74
C MET A 175 -18.32 -8.82 3.11
N GLN A 176 -19.00 -9.69 3.88
CA GLN A 176 -20.15 -10.45 3.41
C GLN A 176 -21.28 -9.52 2.92
N LYS A 177 -21.53 -8.41 3.64
CA LYS A 177 -22.52 -7.41 3.21
C LYS A 177 -22.12 -6.78 1.87
N LEU A 178 -20.86 -6.36 1.73
CA LEU A 178 -20.35 -5.74 0.50
C LEU A 178 -20.46 -6.68 -0.71
N GLU A 179 -20.14 -7.96 -0.54
CA GLU A 179 -20.33 -8.99 -1.57
C GLU A 179 -21.81 -9.20 -1.91
N GLY A 180 -22.69 -9.12 -0.90
CA GLY A 180 -24.14 -9.13 -1.09
C GLY A 180 -24.62 -7.96 -1.95
N GLU A 181 -24.14 -6.75 -1.69
CA GLU A 181 -24.47 -5.56 -2.47
C GLU A 181 -23.96 -5.65 -3.92
N ALA A 182 -22.79 -6.26 -4.13
CA ALA A 182 -22.19 -6.45 -5.46
C ALA A 182 -22.99 -7.41 -6.37
N LYS A 183 -24.05 -8.04 -5.88
CA LYS A 183 -25.01 -8.78 -6.72
C LYS A 183 -25.93 -7.87 -7.52
N GLY A 184 -26.14 -6.63 -7.08
CA GLY A 184 -27.02 -5.64 -7.73
C GLY A 184 -26.34 -4.31 -8.08
N LYS A 185 -25.10 -4.11 -7.63
CA LYS A 185 -24.29 -2.91 -7.90
C LYS A 185 -22.93 -3.31 -8.45
N THR A 186 -22.27 -2.39 -9.14
CA THR A 186 -20.88 -2.59 -9.57
C THR A 186 -19.92 -2.47 -8.38
N ALA A 187 -18.76 -3.11 -8.46
CA ALA A 187 -17.73 -3.01 -7.42
C ALA A 187 -17.27 -1.57 -7.11
N PRO A 188 -17.08 -0.66 -8.10
CA PRO A 188 -16.83 0.75 -7.83
C PRO A 188 -17.91 1.44 -7.00
N GLU A 189 -19.19 1.14 -7.25
CA GLU A 189 -20.31 1.71 -6.49
C GLU A 189 -20.31 1.23 -5.04
N VAL A 190 -20.11 -0.08 -4.82
CA VAL A 190 -20.01 -0.69 -3.49
C VAL A 190 -18.82 -0.12 -2.72
N ALA A 191 -17.64 -0.09 -3.35
CA ALA A 191 -16.41 0.46 -2.77
C ALA A 191 -16.58 1.94 -2.38
N ARG A 192 -17.12 2.77 -3.28
CA ARG A 192 -17.37 4.19 -3.04
C ARG A 192 -18.36 4.40 -1.89
N ALA A 193 -19.45 3.63 -1.84
CA ALA A 193 -20.44 3.72 -0.78
C ALA A 193 -19.83 3.41 0.59
N PHE A 194 -19.04 2.34 0.68
CA PHE A 194 -18.30 1.99 1.90
C PHE A 194 -17.35 3.12 2.35
N LEU A 195 -16.53 3.64 1.43
CA LEU A 195 -15.57 4.70 1.75
C LEU A 195 -16.26 5.97 2.26
N LYS A 196 -17.39 6.38 1.65
CA LYS A 196 -18.19 7.52 2.13
C LYS A 196 -18.79 7.28 3.51
N ALA A 197 -19.39 6.10 3.72
CA ALA A 197 -20.00 5.75 5.01
C ALA A 197 -18.98 5.78 6.17
N ASN A 198 -17.73 5.41 5.88
CA ASN A 198 -16.63 5.43 6.84
C ASN A 198 -15.84 6.75 6.87
N LYS A 199 -16.31 7.80 6.17
CA LYS A 199 -15.63 9.11 6.08
C LYS A 199 -14.18 9.03 5.58
N LEU A 200 -13.88 8.00 4.79
CA LEU A 200 -12.58 7.78 4.19
C LEU A 200 -12.39 8.58 2.91
N ILE A 201 -13.48 8.99 2.27
CA ILE A 201 -13.56 10.00 1.21
C ILE A 201 -14.61 11.05 1.57
#